data_AF-A0A655BPX0-F1
#
_entry.id   AF-A0A655BPX0-F1
#
_cell.length_a   1.000
_cell.length_b   1.000
_cell.length_c   1.000
_cell.angle_alpha   90.00
_cell.angle_beta   90.00
_cell.angle_gamma   90.00
#
_symmetry.space_group_name_H-M   'P 1'
#
loop_
_entity.id
_entity.type
_entity.pdbx_description
1 polymer ?
#
loop_
_entity_poly.entity_id
_entity_poly.type
_entity_poly.pdbx_seq_one_letter_code
_entity_poly.pdbx_strand_id
1 'polypeptide(L)' 'MPLSAECQKCSLLRFCGGGCPEHRDSQGKNQLCEGYQTFFNYSSPHMRVMRDLLKQHRSPEELMAMLR' A
#
# COMPACT_ATOMS: atom_id res chain seq x y z
N MET A 1 -4.84 -6.47 -19.81
CA MET A 1 -5.08 -5.01 -19.85
C MET A 1 -3.83 -4.27 -19.36
N PRO A 2 -3.24 -3.36 -20.16
CA PRO A 2 -2.17 -2.48 -19.67
C PRO A 2 -2.68 -1.54 -18.57
N LEU A 3 -1.77 -0.97 -17.78
CA LEU A 3 -2.12 0.00 -16.73
C LEU A 3 -2.48 1.36 -17.32
N SER A 4 -3.45 2.05 -16.71
CA SER A 4 -3.80 3.42 -17.08
C SER A 4 -2.62 4.39 -16.89
N ALA A 5 -2.60 5.50 -17.63
CA ALA A 5 -1.58 6.54 -17.47
C ALA A 5 -1.59 7.15 -16.05
N GLU A 6 -2.75 7.21 -15.39
CA GLU A 6 -2.89 7.62 -13.99
C GLU A 6 -2.18 6.63 -13.07
N CYS A 7 -2.44 5.32 -13.23
CA CYS A 7 -1.80 4.28 -12.42
C CYS A 7 -0.27 4.29 -12.60
N GLN A 8 0.23 4.53 -13.81
CA GLN A 8 1.67 4.61 -14.09
C GLN A 8 2.37 5.76 -13.33
N LYS A 9 1.65 6.84 -13.02
CA LYS A 9 2.18 8.00 -12.26
C LYS A 9 1.85 7.94 -10.76
N CYS A 10 1.09 6.94 -10.32
CA CYS A 10 0.65 6.81 -8.94
C CYS A 10 1.82 6.49 -8.00
N SER A 11 1.98 7.26 -6.92
CA SER A 11 3.03 7.05 -5.91
C SER A 11 2.93 5.70 -5.19
N LEU A 12 1.73 5.09 -5.20
CA LEU A 12 1.46 3.80 -4.58
C LEU A 12 1.61 2.61 -5.54
N LEU A 13 1.92 2.85 -6.83
CA LEU A 13 2.04 1.77 -7.83
C LEU A 13 3.04 0.70 -7.40
N ARG A 14 4.14 1.10 -6.76
CA ARG A 14 5.16 0.17 -6.26
C ARG A 14 4.65 -0.82 -5.21
N PHE A 15 3.53 -0.52 -4.56
CA PHE A 15 2.93 -1.37 -3.54
C PHE A 15 1.77 -2.20 -4.08
N CYS A 16 0.91 -1.62 -4.93
CA CYS A 16 -0.25 -2.32 -5.45
C CYS A 16 -0.01 -3.05 -6.77
N GLY A 17 1.01 -2.66 -7.55
CA GLY A 17 1.27 -3.21 -8.89
C GLY A 17 0.12 -3.02 -9.90
N GLY A 18 -0.86 -2.17 -9.58
CA GLY A 18 -2.12 -2.05 -10.32
C GLY A 18 -3.10 -3.21 -10.09
N GLY A 19 -2.89 -3.99 -9.03
CA GLY A 19 -3.75 -5.12 -8.62
C GLY A 19 -3.79 -6.27 -9.64
N CYS A 20 -4.67 -7.24 -9.38
CA CYS A 20 -4.92 -8.36 -10.28
C CYS A 20 -5.37 -7.86 -11.67
N PRO A 21 -4.75 -8.30 -12.79
CA PRO A 21 -5.16 -7.92 -14.13
C PRO A 21 -6.62 -8.22 -14.48
N GLU A 22 -7.20 -9.29 -13.92
CA GLU A 22 -8.59 -9.70 -14.15
C GLU A 22 -9.61 -8.72 -13.56
N HIS A 23 -9.21 -7.95 -12.53
CA HIS A 23 -10.07 -6.97 -11.87
C HIS A 23 -9.83 -5.54 -12.36
N ARG A 24 -9.18 -5.38 -13.52
CA ARG A 24 -8.98 -4.07 -14.15
C ARG A 24 -10.14 -3.79 -15.10
N ASP A 25 -10.62 -2.56 -15.07
CA ASP A 25 -11.62 -2.07 -16.00
C ASP A 25 -11.05 -1.84 -17.41
N SER A 26 -11.90 -1.36 -18.33
CA SER A 26 -11.52 -1.04 -19.70
C SER A 26 -10.47 0.08 -19.81
N GLN A 27 -10.22 0.82 -18.74
CA GLN A 27 -9.21 1.88 -18.66
C GLN A 27 -7.91 1.40 -18.00
N GLY A 28 -7.85 0.15 -17.53
CA GLY A 28 -6.68 -0.41 -16.85
C GLY A 28 -6.58 -0.02 -15.38
N LYS A 29 -7.67 0.46 -14.76
CA LYS A 29 -7.75 0.77 -13.32
C LYS A 29 -8.39 -0.41 -12.57
N ASN A 30 -7.79 -0.78 -11.44
CA ASN A 30 -8.32 -1.86 -10.60
C ASN A 30 -9.55 -1.38 -9.80
N GLN A 31 -10.59 -2.20 -9.68
CA GLN A 31 -11.81 -1.86 -8.93
C GLN A 31 -11.54 -1.50 -7.45
N LEU A 32 -10.46 -2.01 -6.86
CA LEU A 32 -10.06 -1.72 -5.48
C LEU A 32 -9.09 -0.54 -5.35
N CYS A 33 -8.88 0.25 -6.40
CA CYS A 33 -7.87 1.31 -6.41
C CYS A 33 -8.01 2.29 -5.24
N GLU A 34 -9.23 2.77 -4.96
CA GLU A 34 -9.49 3.68 -3.83
C GLU A 34 -9.24 3.01 -2.47
N GLY A 35 -9.61 1.73 -2.34
CA GLY A 35 -9.33 0.93 -1.16
C GLY A 35 -7.83 0.79 -0.90
N TYR A 36 -7.04 0.51 -1.95
CA TYR A 36 -5.57 0.49 -1.84
C TYR A 36 -4.99 1.83 -1.43
N GLN A 37 -5.50 2.93 -2.01
CA GLN A 37 -5.04 4.28 -1.63
C GLN A 37 -5.28 4.54 -0.15
N THR A 38 -6.50 4.29 0.34
CA THR A 38 -6.86 4.45 1.75
C THR A 38 -5.99 3.58 2.65
N PHE A 39 -5.87 2.28 2.32
CA PHE A 39 -5.10 1.32 3.12
C PHE A 39 -3.62 1.70 3.22
N PHE A 40 -2.95 1.98 2.09
CA PHE A 40 -1.52 2.28 2.11
C PHE A 40 -1.24 3.65 2.73
N ASN A 41 -2.08 4.66 2.48
CA ASN A 41 -1.87 5.97 3.10
C ASN A 41 -2.00 5.89 4.63
N TYR A 42 -3.02 5.18 5.12
CA TYR A 42 -3.24 4.97 6.55
C TYR A 42 -2.17 4.09 7.19
N SER A 43 -1.85 2.94 6.59
CA SER A 43 -0.94 1.96 7.18
C SER A 43 0.55 2.35 7.05
N SER A 44 0.94 3.11 6.04
CA SER A 44 2.36 3.38 5.77
C SER A 44 3.17 3.99 6.92
N PRO A 45 2.69 4.97 7.72
CA PRO A 45 3.44 5.44 8.89
C PRO A 45 3.67 4.31 9.91
N HIS A 46 2.66 3.50 10.19
CA HIS A 46 2.76 2.38 11.13
C HIS A 46 3.72 1.29 10.63
N MET A 47 3.66 0.96 9.34
CA MET A 47 4.58 0.02 8.71
C MET A 47 6.03 0.51 8.70
N ARG A 48 6.27 1.83 8.63
CA ARG A 48 7.62 2.40 8.79
C ARG A 48 8.15 2.18 10.20
N VAL A 49 7.34 2.43 11.23
CA VAL A 49 7.72 2.17 12.63
C VAL A 49 8.00 0.69 12.84
N MET A 50 7.12 -0.19 12.35
CA MET A 50 7.30 -1.64 12.44
C MET A 50 8.62 -2.10 11.78
N ARG A 51 8.92 -1.61 10.58
CA ARG A 51 10.19 -1.86 9.89
C ARG A 51 11.39 -1.42 10.72
N ASP A 52 11.31 -0.25 11.33
CA ASP A 52 12.45 0.30 12.09
C ASP A 52 12.67 -0.42 13.42
N LEU A 53 11.62 -0.96 14.05
CA LEU A 53 11.73 -1.89 15.19
C LEU A 53 12.44 -3.19 14.78
N LEU A 54 12.01 -3.81 13.68
CA LEU A 54 12.65 -5.03 13.17
C LEU A 54 14.13 -4.82 12.85
N LYS A 55 14.51 -3.68 12.27
CA LYS A 55 15.91 -3.31 12.01
C LYS A 55 16.74 -3.15 13.29
N GLN A 56 16.09 -2.83 14.41
CA GLN A 56 16.73 -2.72 15.73
C GLN A 56 16.67 -4.04 16.51
N HIS A 57 16.23 -5.15 15.90
CA HIS A 57 15.98 -6.43 16.58
C HIS A 57 14.99 -6.32 17.75
N ARG A 58 14.03 -5.40 17.65
CA ARG A 58 12.97 -5.14 18.62
C ARG A 58 11.64 -5.75 18.17
N SER A 59 10.74 -5.97 19.12
CA SER A 59 9.43 -6.56 18.81
C SER A 59 8.55 -5.56 18.06
N PRO A 60 7.95 -5.93 16.92
CA PRO A 60 6.89 -5.14 16.26
C PRO A 60 5.73 -4.75 17.16
N GLU A 61 5.44 -5.53 18.21
CA GLU A 61 4.34 -5.27 19.15
C GLU A 61 4.51 -3.95 19.89
N GLU A 62 5.73 -3.43 19.99
CA GLU A 62 5.99 -2.13 20.61
C GLU A 62 5.27 -0.98 19.90
N LEU A 63 4.97 -1.12 18.59
CA LEU A 63 4.08 -0.21 17.88
C LEU A 63 2.69 -0.13 18.55
N MET A 64 2.13 -1.25 18.99
CA MET A 64 0.80 -1.30 19.60
C MET A 64 0.74 -0.50 20.90
N ALA A 65 1.86 -0.34 21.62
CA ALA A 65 1.94 0.53 22.78
C ALA A 65 1.97 2.03 22.39
N MET A 66 2.50 2.37 21.22
CA MET A 66 2.56 3.75 20.69
C MET A 66 1.23 4.23 20.08
N LEU A 67 0.34 3.31 19.73
CA LEU A 67 -0.97 3.60 19.13
C LEU A 67 -2.11 3.80 20.15
N ARG A 68 -1.80 3.69 21.44
CA ARG A 68 -2.75 3.84 22.54
C ARG A 68 -3.08 5.29 22.84
#